data_AF-A0A936ZER9-F1
#
_entry.id   AF-A0A936ZER9-F1
#
_cell.length_a   1.000
_cell.length_b   1.000
_cell.length_c   1.000
_cell.angle_alpha   90.00
_cell.angle_beta   90.00
_cell.angle_gamma   90.00
#
_symmetry.space_group_name_H-M   'P 1'
#
loop_
_entity.id
_entity.type
_entity.pdbx_description
1 polymer ?
#
loop_
_entity_poly.entity_id
_entity_poly.type
_entity_poly.pdbx_seq_one_letter_code
_entity_poly.pdbx_strand_id
1 'polypeptide(L)'
;MQQLDKIDLSTLSALRWLHPSFVHTDFVRRFRSVEKVEQFNAAIELIHEVAPHVTDEELAESIKALGPSSDLGSWVKRWLAKGVFPVAQEIADDAEWTGLRSAEAMHDAAVRFSNCLRTKVPLVALGRSFYLEYRPAPVVIELAGLSQGKWLAEGLYGPKNGPVDPDAVRAIRQKLEQAGILIPAHLGVASRFNKAAKLMHISSFSSLNVEGFEMEPDDVLDAPPDILELAELLGGIEPLSALP
;
A
#
# COMPACT_ATOMS: atom_id res chain seq x y z
N MET A 1 -12.82 -27.49 42.14
CA MET A 1 -12.81 -26.02 42.31
C MET A 1 -11.40 -25.55 42.64
N GLN A 2 -10.49 -25.47 41.66
CA GLN A 2 -9.06 -25.20 41.94
C GLN A 2 -8.39 -24.34 40.86
N GLN A 3 -9.09 -23.33 40.33
CA GLN A 3 -8.61 -22.49 39.21
C GLN A 3 -8.92 -20.99 39.34
N LEU A 4 -9.19 -20.48 40.55
CA LEU A 4 -9.37 -19.04 40.79
C LEU A 4 -8.10 -18.32 41.30
N ASP A 5 -7.02 -19.07 41.62
CA ASP A 5 -5.90 -18.54 42.40
C ASP A 5 -4.89 -17.65 41.65
N LYS A 6 -5.17 -17.22 40.42
CA LYS A 6 -4.34 -16.21 39.71
C LYS A 6 -5.15 -15.28 38.83
N ILE A 7 -6.25 -14.73 39.35
CA ILE A 7 -6.83 -13.50 38.76
C ILE A 7 -6.08 -12.32 39.38
N ASP A 8 -5.16 -11.74 38.62
CA ASP A 8 -4.47 -10.50 39.02
C ASP A 8 -5.20 -9.25 38.51
N LEU A 9 -4.78 -8.08 38.99
CA LEU A 9 -5.35 -6.80 38.55
C LEU A 9 -5.21 -6.58 37.03
N SER A 10 -4.20 -7.15 36.38
CA SER A 10 -4.03 -7.06 34.92
C SER A 10 -5.12 -7.83 34.19
N THR A 11 -5.51 -8.99 34.71
CA THR A 11 -6.57 -9.85 34.18
C THR A 11 -7.93 -9.19 34.32
N LEU A 12 -8.22 -8.58 35.48
CA LEU A 12 -9.45 -7.82 35.69
C LEU A 12 -9.53 -6.57 34.81
N SER A 13 -8.39 -5.89 34.60
CA SER A 13 -8.32 -4.74 33.70
C SER A 13 -8.58 -5.17 32.26
N ALA A 14 -7.91 -6.22 31.78
CA ALA A 14 -8.12 -6.77 30.43
C ALA A 14 -9.59 -7.16 30.20
N LEU A 15 -10.23 -7.81 31.18
CA LEU A 15 -11.64 -8.18 31.14
C LEU A 15 -12.59 -6.98 30.95
N ARG A 16 -12.28 -5.85 31.58
CA ARG A 16 -13.09 -4.63 31.48
C ARG A 16 -13.04 -3.99 30.09
N TRP A 17 -11.95 -4.22 29.35
CA TRP A 17 -11.76 -3.67 28.00
C TRP A 17 -12.23 -4.61 26.90
N LEU A 18 -12.52 -5.88 27.22
CA LEU A 18 -12.94 -6.86 26.23
C LEU A 18 -14.40 -6.64 25.85
N HIS A 19 -14.71 -6.69 24.55
CA HIS A 19 -16.09 -6.57 24.08
C HIS A 19 -16.97 -7.67 24.70
N PRO A 20 -18.21 -7.38 25.17
CA PRO A 20 -19.03 -8.31 25.96
C PRO A 20 -19.21 -9.70 25.30
N SER A 21 -19.37 -9.75 23.97
CA SER A 21 -19.53 -10.97 23.19
C SER A 21 -18.34 -11.94 23.30
N PHE A 22 -17.17 -11.44 23.70
CA PHE A 22 -15.91 -12.21 23.79
C PHE A 22 -15.47 -12.49 25.22
N VAL A 23 -16.27 -12.10 26.23
CA VAL A 23 -15.98 -12.38 27.65
C VAL A 23 -16.26 -13.86 27.95
N HIS A 24 -15.27 -14.70 27.65
CA HIS A 24 -15.33 -16.13 27.91
C HIS A 24 -14.02 -16.60 28.55
N THR A 25 -14.10 -17.58 29.46
CA THR A 25 -12.99 -18.04 30.31
C THR A 25 -11.73 -18.41 29.52
N ASP A 26 -11.89 -18.98 28.33
CA ASP A 26 -10.79 -19.34 27.44
C ASP A 26 -10.04 -18.12 26.87
N PHE A 27 -10.72 -16.98 26.74
CA PHE A 27 -10.16 -15.73 26.21
C PHE A 27 -9.45 -14.94 27.30
N VAL A 28 -10.01 -14.92 28.52
CA VAL A 28 -9.39 -14.28 29.69
C VAL A 28 -7.97 -14.78 29.92
N ARG A 29 -7.73 -16.08 29.70
CA ARG A 29 -6.39 -16.68 29.85
C ARG A 29 -5.40 -16.23 28.78
N ARG A 30 -5.90 -15.85 27.60
CA ARG A 30 -5.15 -15.47 26.41
C ARG A 30 -4.70 -14.01 26.45
N PHE A 31 -5.53 -13.14 27.04
CA PHE A 31 -5.29 -11.70 27.11
C PHE A 31 -4.83 -11.27 28.49
N ARG A 32 -3.51 -11.32 28.71
CA ARG A 32 -2.86 -10.91 29.98
C ARG A 32 -2.39 -9.45 30.00
N SER A 33 -2.70 -8.67 28.98
CA SER A 33 -2.36 -7.25 28.92
C SER A 33 -3.45 -6.46 28.20
N VAL A 34 -3.62 -5.20 28.60
CA VAL A 34 -4.57 -4.26 27.98
C VAL A 34 -4.24 -4.06 26.50
N GLU A 35 -2.97 -3.89 26.17
CA GLU A 35 -2.50 -3.75 24.78
C GLU A 35 -2.97 -4.91 23.88
N LYS A 36 -2.95 -6.16 24.36
CA LYS A 36 -3.42 -7.30 23.57
C LYS A 36 -4.94 -7.31 23.40
N VAL A 37 -5.68 -6.80 24.38
CA VAL A 37 -7.14 -6.63 24.26
C VAL A 37 -7.46 -5.53 23.25
N GLU A 38 -6.74 -4.41 23.27
CA GLU A 38 -6.89 -3.34 22.29
C GLU A 38 -6.60 -3.83 20.87
N GLN A 39 -5.48 -4.55 20.67
CA GLN A 39 -5.16 -5.17 19.38
C GLN A 39 -6.24 -6.14 18.91
N PHE A 40 -6.84 -6.91 19.83
CA PHE A 40 -7.91 -7.83 19.52
C PHE A 40 -9.20 -7.10 19.13
N ASN A 41 -9.63 -6.11 19.92
CA ASN A 41 -10.81 -5.30 19.60
C ASN A 41 -10.65 -4.59 18.26
N ALA A 42 -9.49 -3.98 17.99
CA ALA A 42 -9.18 -3.37 16.69
C ALA A 42 -9.24 -4.39 15.54
N ALA A 43 -8.83 -5.65 15.78
CA ALA A 43 -8.95 -6.70 14.79
C ALA A 43 -10.42 -7.12 14.54
N ILE A 44 -11.26 -7.12 15.58
CA ILE A 44 -12.71 -7.37 15.44
C ILE A 44 -13.37 -6.25 14.61
N GLU A 45 -13.08 -4.99 14.93
CA GLU A 45 -13.56 -3.83 14.17
C GLU A 45 -13.16 -3.93 12.70
N LEU A 46 -11.88 -4.25 12.42
CA LEU A 46 -11.39 -4.45 11.06
C LEU A 46 -12.11 -5.60 10.34
N ILE A 47 -12.38 -6.72 11.01
CA ILE A 47 -13.10 -7.85 10.41
C ILE A 47 -14.53 -7.43 10.05
N HIS A 48 -15.22 -6.72 10.93
CA HIS A 48 -16.56 -6.20 10.66
C HIS A 48 -16.58 -5.20 9.50
N GLU A 49 -15.55 -4.37 9.39
CA GLU A 49 -15.42 -3.42 8.28
C GLU A 49 -15.29 -4.14 6.92
N VAL A 50 -14.50 -5.21 6.84
CA VAL A 50 -14.29 -5.93 5.58
C VAL A 50 -15.31 -7.06 5.33
N ALA A 51 -16.03 -7.49 6.36
CA ALA A 51 -17.02 -8.55 6.29
C ALA A 51 -18.27 -8.17 7.12
N PRO A 52 -19.04 -7.15 6.68
CA PRO A 52 -20.12 -6.56 7.47
C PRO A 52 -21.32 -7.48 7.74
N HIS A 53 -21.34 -8.66 7.12
CA HIS A 53 -22.36 -9.69 7.34
C HIS A 53 -22.00 -10.65 8.48
N VAL A 54 -20.75 -10.62 8.96
CA VAL A 54 -20.28 -11.50 10.03
C VAL A 54 -20.76 -10.98 11.37
N THR A 55 -21.33 -11.86 12.19
CA THR A 55 -21.83 -11.53 13.52
C THR A 55 -20.76 -11.75 14.59
N ASP A 56 -20.91 -11.07 15.72
CA ASP A 56 -20.05 -11.28 16.90
C ASP A 56 -20.10 -12.72 17.40
N GLU A 57 -21.28 -13.35 17.33
CA GLU A 57 -21.50 -14.74 17.71
C GLU A 57 -20.66 -15.68 16.84
N GLU A 58 -20.66 -15.49 15.52
CA GLU A 58 -19.84 -16.28 14.59
C GLU A 58 -18.34 -16.09 14.84
N LEU A 59 -17.89 -14.87 15.16
CA LEU A 59 -16.50 -14.60 15.52
C LEU A 59 -16.14 -15.30 16.84
N ALA A 60 -17.01 -15.21 17.84
CA ALA A 60 -16.81 -15.85 19.13
C ALA A 60 -16.75 -17.39 18.99
N GLU A 61 -17.64 -17.99 18.21
CA GLU A 61 -17.61 -19.43 17.90
C GLU A 61 -16.35 -19.82 17.13
N SER A 62 -15.96 -19.02 16.13
CA SER A 62 -14.74 -19.24 15.36
C SER A 62 -13.49 -19.24 16.25
N ILE A 63 -13.41 -18.35 17.24
CA ILE A 63 -12.27 -18.29 18.16
C ILE A 63 -12.35 -19.41 19.20
N LYS A 64 -13.53 -19.78 19.69
CA LYS A 64 -13.72 -20.94 20.60
C LYS A 64 -13.26 -22.24 19.95
N ALA A 65 -13.48 -22.38 18.65
CA ALA A 65 -12.98 -23.53 17.87
C ALA A 65 -11.44 -23.53 17.73
N LEU A 66 -10.76 -22.42 18.04
CA LEU A 66 -9.30 -22.41 18.09
C LEU A 66 -8.81 -23.07 19.38
N GLY A 67 -7.78 -23.91 19.23
CA GLY A 67 -7.06 -24.40 20.39
C GLY A 67 -6.42 -23.26 21.21
N PRO A 68 -6.07 -23.52 22.48
CA PRO A 68 -5.48 -22.53 23.38
C PRO A 68 -4.13 -21.99 22.88
N SER A 69 -3.43 -22.73 22.02
CA SER A 69 -2.14 -22.37 21.44
C SER A 69 -2.22 -21.74 20.03
N SER A 70 -3.42 -21.58 19.47
CA SER A 70 -3.53 -21.02 18.11
C SER A 70 -3.08 -19.56 18.04
N ASP A 71 -2.50 -19.19 16.89
CA ASP A 71 -2.10 -17.81 16.62
C ASP A 71 -3.30 -16.95 16.20
N LEU A 72 -3.58 -15.90 16.99
CA LEU A 72 -4.65 -14.94 16.70
C LEU A 72 -4.36 -14.16 15.41
N GLY A 73 -3.10 -13.86 15.10
CA GLY A 73 -2.75 -13.15 13.86
C GLY A 73 -3.16 -13.95 12.63
N SER A 74 -2.90 -15.26 12.63
CA SER A 74 -3.35 -16.18 11.59
C SER A 74 -4.86 -16.32 11.54
N TRP A 75 -5.56 -16.25 12.68
CA TRP A 75 -7.02 -16.24 12.70
C TRP A 75 -7.61 -14.98 12.05
N VAL A 76 -7.09 -13.79 12.39
CA VAL A 76 -7.50 -12.54 11.74
C VAL A 76 -7.26 -12.61 10.24
N LYS A 77 -6.06 -13.04 9.81
CA LYS A 77 -5.72 -13.18 8.38
C LYS A 77 -6.70 -14.09 7.62
N ARG A 78 -7.23 -15.15 8.25
CA ARG A 78 -8.25 -16.03 7.63
C ARG A 78 -9.59 -15.34 7.43
N TRP A 79 -9.98 -14.42 8.30
CA TRP A 79 -11.18 -13.60 8.10
C TRP A 79 -10.96 -12.55 7.02
N LEU A 80 -9.83 -11.85 7.04
CA LEU A 80 -9.48 -10.86 6.00
C LEU A 80 -9.41 -11.49 4.60
N ALA A 81 -8.99 -12.76 4.50
CA ALA A 81 -8.97 -13.53 3.24
C ALA A 81 -10.36 -13.80 2.63
N LYS A 82 -11.45 -13.42 3.31
CA LYS A 82 -12.84 -13.51 2.84
C LYS A 82 -13.48 -12.13 2.63
N GLY A 83 -12.76 -11.06 2.94
CA GLY A 83 -13.33 -9.72 3.01
C GLY A 83 -13.46 -9.02 1.66
N VAL A 84 -14.34 -8.01 1.65
CA VAL A 84 -14.48 -6.97 0.62
C VAL A 84 -13.94 -5.68 1.23
N PHE A 85 -13.09 -4.95 0.49
CA PHE A 85 -12.35 -3.82 1.03
C PHE A 85 -13.06 -2.49 0.72
N PRO A 86 -13.41 -1.69 1.73
CA PRO A 86 -14.08 -0.40 1.52
C PRO A 86 -13.14 0.71 1.03
N VAL A 87 -11.83 0.46 1.13
CA VAL A 87 -10.73 1.43 1.16
C VAL A 87 -10.61 2.35 -0.06
N ALA A 88 -11.25 2.06 -1.19
CA ALA A 88 -11.01 2.82 -2.42
C ALA A 88 -12.26 3.15 -3.24
N GLN A 89 -13.40 3.45 -2.59
CA GLN A 89 -14.60 3.88 -3.33
C GLN A 89 -14.34 5.06 -4.29
N GLU A 90 -13.33 5.90 -4.01
CA GLU A 90 -13.03 7.10 -4.80
C GLU A 90 -12.37 6.83 -6.16
N ILE A 91 -11.57 5.76 -6.30
CA ILE A 91 -10.96 5.40 -7.58
C ILE A 91 -11.96 4.55 -8.34
N ALA A 92 -12.73 5.14 -9.24
CA ALA A 92 -13.71 4.40 -10.05
C ALA A 92 -13.02 3.43 -11.02
N ASP A 93 -13.61 2.25 -11.18
CA ASP A 93 -13.23 1.32 -12.24
C ASP A 93 -13.63 1.91 -13.60
N ASP A 94 -12.89 1.60 -14.65
CA ASP A 94 -13.21 2.05 -16.00
C ASP A 94 -12.85 1.00 -17.07
N ALA A 95 -12.70 1.42 -18.33
CA ALA A 95 -12.35 0.52 -19.43
C ALA A 95 -10.92 -0.02 -19.31
N GLU A 96 -9.98 0.74 -18.73
CA GLU A 96 -8.56 0.44 -18.73
C GLU A 96 -8.05 -0.06 -17.38
N TRP A 97 -8.73 0.19 -16.26
CA TRP A 97 -8.37 -0.44 -14.98
C TRP A 97 -9.55 -0.99 -14.18
N THR A 98 -9.24 -1.94 -13.31
CA THR A 98 -10.17 -2.49 -12.30
C THR A 98 -9.51 -2.46 -10.93
N GLY A 99 -10.23 -2.02 -9.90
CA GLY A 99 -9.79 -2.17 -8.52
C GLY A 99 -9.88 -3.60 -8.01
N LEU A 100 -8.85 -4.07 -7.31
CA LEU A 100 -8.85 -5.37 -6.62
C LEU A 100 -9.53 -5.23 -5.25
N ARG A 101 -10.86 -5.16 -5.25
CA ARG A 101 -11.69 -4.76 -4.09
C ARG A 101 -12.08 -5.88 -3.13
N SER A 102 -11.61 -7.10 -3.36
CA SER A 102 -11.88 -8.22 -2.46
C SER A 102 -10.66 -9.13 -2.37
N ALA A 103 -10.60 -9.91 -1.29
CA ALA A 103 -9.56 -10.91 -1.15
C ALA A 103 -9.60 -11.93 -2.30
N GLU A 104 -10.79 -12.28 -2.78
CA GLU A 104 -11.00 -13.13 -3.95
C GLU A 104 -10.38 -12.52 -5.21
N ALA A 105 -10.69 -11.26 -5.53
CA ALA A 105 -10.12 -10.57 -6.69
C ALA A 105 -8.59 -10.48 -6.62
N MET A 106 -8.03 -10.23 -5.42
CA MET A 106 -6.59 -10.25 -5.21
C MET A 106 -5.98 -11.65 -5.37
N HIS A 107 -6.66 -12.70 -4.94
CA HIS A 107 -6.21 -14.08 -5.13
C HIS A 107 -6.22 -14.48 -6.61
N ASP A 108 -7.27 -14.12 -7.35
CA ASP A 108 -7.39 -14.39 -8.77
C ASP A 108 -6.31 -13.66 -9.57
N ALA A 109 -6.08 -12.38 -9.25
CA ALA A 109 -4.97 -11.62 -9.80
C ALA A 109 -3.61 -12.27 -9.43
N ALA A 110 -3.42 -12.70 -8.17
CA ALA A 110 -2.18 -13.37 -7.76
C ALA A 110 -1.86 -14.61 -8.59
N VAL A 111 -2.88 -15.40 -8.94
CA VAL A 111 -2.74 -16.58 -9.80
C VAL A 111 -2.39 -16.17 -11.24
N ARG A 112 -3.18 -15.27 -11.84
CA ARG A 112 -2.97 -14.82 -13.23
C ARG A 112 -1.61 -14.17 -13.44
N PHE A 113 -1.18 -13.36 -12.47
CA PHE A 113 0.12 -12.70 -12.50
C PHE A 113 1.25 -13.56 -11.94
N SER A 114 0.96 -14.71 -11.32
CA SER A 114 1.96 -15.54 -10.62
C SER A 114 2.81 -14.73 -9.64
N ASN A 115 2.17 -13.88 -8.83
CA ASN A 115 2.84 -12.95 -7.93
C ASN A 115 2.37 -13.09 -6.46
N CYS A 116 2.81 -12.17 -5.60
CA CYS A 116 2.57 -12.23 -4.16
C CYS A 116 1.30 -11.50 -3.69
N LEU A 117 0.39 -11.08 -4.56
CA LEU A 117 -0.81 -10.30 -4.17
C LEU A 117 -1.64 -10.95 -3.05
N ARG A 118 -1.70 -12.30 -3.02
CA ARG A 118 -2.36 -13.04 -1.92
C ARG A 118 -1.86 -12.64 -0.53
N THR A 119 -0.56 -12.36 -0.38
CA THR A 119 0.02 -12.00 0.92
C THR A 119 -0.18 -10.53 1.26
N LYS A 120 -0.69 -9.72 0.32
CA LYS A 120 -0.92 -8.29 0.45
C LYS A 120 -2.34 -7.92 0.92
N VAL A 121 -3.26 -8.89 0.95
CA VAL A 121 -4.64 -8.70 1.48
C VAL A 121 -4.68 -7.95 2.81
N PRO A 122 -3.83 -8.24 3.83
CA PRO A 122 -3.86 -7.47 5.08
C PRO A 122 -3.52 -6.00 4.91
N LEU A 123 -2.65 -5.62 3.96
CA LEU A 123 -2.33 -4.21 3.71
C LEU A 123 -3.52 -3.47 3.12
N VAL A 124 -4.28 -4.13 2.25
CA VAL A 124 -5.50 -3.55 1.67
C VAL A 124 -6.61 -3.45 2.69
N ALA A 125 -6.83 -4.50 3.49
CA ALA A 125 -7.81 -4.45 4.59
C ALA A 125 -7.51 -3.29 5.55
N LEU A 126 -6.24 -3.07 5.89
CA LEU A 126 -5.81 -1.98 6.78
C LEU A 126 -5.84 -0.57 6.15
N GLY A 127 -6.27 -0.44 4.90
CA GLY A 127 -6.27 0.85 4.21
C GLY A 127 -4.88 1.39 3.84
N ARG A 128 -3.84 0.56 3.93
CA ARG A 128 -2.44 0.97 3.70
C ARG A 128 -2.02 0.86 2.25
N SER A 129 -2.63 -0.06 1.52
CA SER A 129 -2.36 -0.26 0.11
C SER A 129 -3.67 -0.42 -0.66
N PHE A 130 -3.66 -0.07 -1.94
CA PHE A 130 -4.71 -0.43 -2.87
C PHE A 130 -4.08 -0.90 -4.18
N TYR A 131 -4.70 -1.89 -4.82
CA TYR A 131 -4.17 -2.45 -6.05
C TYR A 131 -5.17 -2.31 -7.18
N LEU A 132 -4.67 -1.85 -8.33
CA LEU A 132 -5.41 -1.82 -9.59
C LEU A 132 -4.79 -2.83 -10.54
N GLU A 133 -5.62 -3.40 -11.39
CA GLU A 133 -5.17 -4.10 -12.58
C GLU A 133 -5.38 -3.20 -13.79
N TYR A 134 -4.31 -2.95 -14.56
CA TYR A 134 -4.39 -2.33 -15.86
C TYR A 134 -4.76 -3.41 -16.90
N ARG A 135 -5.76 -3.15 -17.73
CA ARG A 135 -6.29 -4.10 -18.71
C ARG A 135 -5.58 -4.08 -20.07
N PRO A 136 -5.13 -2.92 -20.61
CA PRO A 136 -4.43 -2.89 -21.89
C PRO A 136 -3.10 -3.64 -21.92
N ALA A 137 -2.47 -3.83 -20.76
CA ALA A 137 -1.27 -4.65 -20.60
C ALA A 137 -1.30 -5.34 -19.23
N PRO A 138 -0.72 -6.55 -19.06
CA PRO A 138 -0.76 -7.28 -17.79
C PRO A 138 0.10 -6.58 -16.74
N VAL A 139 -0.45 -5.57 -16.08
CA VAL A 139 0.22 -4.76 -15.06
C VAL A 139 -0.65 -4.63 -13.82
N VAL A 140 -0.06 -4.89 -12.66
CA VAL A 140 -0.62 -4.55 -11.35
C VAL A 140 -0.03 -3.22 -10.91
N ILE A 141 -0.88 -2.30 -10.52
CA ILE A 141 -0.52 -1.00 -9.96
C ILE A 141 -0.70 -1.08 -8.44
N GLU A 142 0.32 -0.73 -7.69
CA GLU A 142 0.27 -0.60 -6.23
C GLU A 142 0.21 0.88 -5.86
N LEU A 143 -0.79 1.22 -5.05
CA LEU A 143 -0.96 2.53 -4.47
C LEU A 143 -0.78 2.44 -2.95
N ALA A 144 -0.02 3.36 -2.37
CA ALA A 144 0.08 3.55 -0.93
C ALA A 144 -0.99 4.53 -0.46
N GLY A 145 -1.71 4.18 0.60
CA GLY A 145 -2.68 5.04 1.25
C GLY A 145 -1.99 6.17 1.99
N LEU A 146 -2.43 7.40 1.75
CA LEU A 146 -2.01 8.59 2.48
C LEU A 146 -3.16 9.11 3.35
N SER A 147 -2.82 9.99 4.28
CA SER A 147 -3.83 10.74 5.03
C SER A 147 -4.79 11.49 4.08
N GLN A 148 -6.02 11.74 4.54
CA GLN A 148 -7.04 12.50 3.80
C GLN A 148 -7.56 11.81 2.53
N GLY A 149 -7.52 10.48 2.47
CA GLY A 149 -8.04 9.71 1.32
C GLY A 149 -7.19 9.84 0.05
N LYS A 150 -5.96 10.37 0.16
CA LYS A 150 -5.05 10.49 -0.97
C LYS A 150 -4.28 9.20 -1.21
N TRP A 151 -3.84 9.03 -2.45
CA TRP A 151 -3.08 7.86 -2.89
C TRP A 151 -1.76 8.29 -3.51
N LEU A 152 -0.72 7.52 -3.26
CA LEU A 152 0.59 7.64 -3.89
C LEU A 152 0.85 6.41 -4.75
N ALA A 153 1.23 6.58 -6.01
CA ALA A 153 1.72 5.48 -6.82
C ALA A 153 3.03 4.95 -6.23
N GLU A 154 3.06 3.68 -5.83
CA GLU A 154 4.20 3.06 -5.15
C GLU A 154 4.95 2.09 -6.07
N GLY A 155 4.22 1.33 -6.90
CA GLY A 155 4.78 0.27 -7.73
C GLY A 155 3.95 -0.08 -8.97
N LEU A 156 4.64 -0.56 -10.01
CA LEU A 156 4.05 -1.17 -11.21
C LEU A 156 4.71 -2.52 -11.42
N TYR A 157 3.92 -3.58 -11.54
CA TYR A 157 4.42 -4.95 -11.57
C TYR A 157 3.84 -5.72 -12.74
N GLY A 158 4.70 -6.24 -13.60
CA GLY A 158 4.33 -7.21 -14.62
C GLY A 158 4.14 -8.62 -14.01
N PRO A 159 3.87 -9.63 -14.86
CA PRO A 159 3.80 -11.01 -14.41
C PRO A 159 5.08 -11.44 -13.67
N LYS A 160 4.93 -12.22 -12.60
CA LYS A 160 5.99 -12.67 -11.69
C LYS A 160 6.77 -11.52 -11.03
N ASN A 161 6.13 -10.36 -10.85
CA ASN A 161 6.77 -9.11 -10.42
C ASN A 161 7.88 -8.66 -11.39
N GLY A 162 7.76 -9.00 -12.68
CA GLY A 162 8.70 -8.60 -13.71
C GLY A 162 8.57 -7.13 -14.09
N PRO A 163 9.49 -6.64 -14.95
CA PRO A 163 9.44 -5.28 -15.46
C PRO A 163 8.18 -5.05 -16.29
N VAL A 164 7.77 -3.79 -16.37
CA VAL A 164 6.61 -3.33 -17.15
C VAL A 164 7.11 -2.63 -18.41
N ASP A 165 6.37 -2.81 -19.50
CA ASP A 165 6.63 -2.14 -20.77
C ASP A 165 6.67 -0.60 -20.58
N PRO A 166 7.70 0.11 -21.11
CA PRO A 166 7.83 1.56 -20.90
C PRO A 166 6.65 2.39 -21.41
N ASP A 167 6.01 1.98 -22.50
CA ASP A 167 4.86 2.69 -23.07
C ASP A 167 3.65 2.52 -22.14
N ALA A 168 3.46 1.32 -21.58
CA ALA A 168 2.46 1.08 -20.54
C ALA A 168 2.76 1.88 -19.27
N VAL A 169 4.02 1.99 -18.83
CA VAL A 169 4.39 2.84 -17.68
C VAL A 169 4.00 4.30 -17.91
N ARG A 170 4.31 4.85 -19.09
CA ARG A 170 3.93 6.23 -19.46
C ARG A 170 2.42 6.42 -19.42
N ALA A 171 1.67 5.53 -20.07
CA ALA A 171 0.22 5.60 -20.14
C ALA A 171 -0.42 5.53 -18.75
N ILE A 172 0.03 4.58 -17.92
CA ILE A 172 -0.45 4.42 -16.55
C ILE A 172 -0.13 5.67 -15.73
N ARG A 173 1.10 6.19 -15.79
CA ARG A 173 1.49 7.40 -15.04
C ARG A 173 0.60 8.59 -15.39
N GLN A 174 0.45 8.88 -16.68
CA GLN A 174 -0.38 9.98 -17.15
C GLN A 174 -1.83 9.84 -16.64
N LYS A 175 -2.37 8.62 -16.67
CA LYS A 175 -3.71 8.34 -16.19
C LYS A 175 -3.84 8.49 -14.67
N LEU A 176 -2.87 8.02 -13.89
CA LEU A 176 -2.84 8.19 -12.43
C LEU A 176 -2.81 9.67 -12.06
N GLU A 177 -1.99 10.48 -12.73
CA GLU A 177 -1.93 11.93 -12.53
C GLU A 177 -3.27 12.61 -12.82
N GLN A 178 -3.92 12.25 -13.93
CA GLN A 178 -5.26 12.75 -14.28
C GLN A 178 -6.32 12.36 -13.26
N ALA A 179 -6.19 11.18 -12.63
CA ALA A 179 -7.05 10.73 -11.54
C ALA A 179 -6.71 11.39 -10.19
N GLY A 180 -5.72 12.30 -10.13
CA GLY A 180 -5.31 12.99 -8.91
C GLY A 180 -4.51 12.11 -7.93
N ILE A 181 -3.99 10.97 -8.42
CA ILE A 181 -3.09 10.10 -7.66
C ILE A 181 -1.70 10.73 -7.69
N LEU A 182 -1.07 10.84 -6.52
CA LEU A 182 0.24 11.45 -6.39
C LEU A 182 1.31 10.53 -6.98
N ILE A 183 2.30 11.12 -7.64
CA ILE A 183 3.46 10.42 -8.19
C ILE A 183 4.70 10.83 -7.41
N PRO A 184 5.56 9.88 -6.98
CA PRO A 184 6.84 10.21 -6.37
C PRO A 184 7.66 11.18 -7.24
N ALA A 185 8.25 12.20 -6.63
CA ALA A 185 8.92 13.27 -7.38
C ALA A 185 10.02 12.75 -8.33
N HIS A 186 10.76 11.71 -7.95
CA HIS A 186 11.81 11.10 -8.79
C HIS A 186 11.27 10.42 -10.05
N LEU A 187 9.95 10.25 -10.19
CA LEU A 187 9.27 9.73 -11.39
C LEU A 187 8.52 10.82 -12.16
N GLY A 188 8.44 12.02 -11.59
CA GLY A 188 7.87 13.22 -12.19
C GLY A 188 8.92 14.32 -12.27
N VAL A 189 8.71 15.42 -11.54
CA VAL A 189 9.50 16.67 -11.62
C VAL A 189 11.00 16.52 -11.37
N ALA A 190 11.42 15.55 -10.54
CA ALA A 190 12.82 15.32 -10.20
C ALA A 190 13.48 14.22 -11.03
N SER A 191 12.77 13.63 -12.00
CA SER A 191 13.28 12.54 -12.85
C SER A 191 14.55 12.92 -13.61
N ARG A 192 14.70 14.19 -14.00
CA ARG A 192 15.94 14.74 -14.61
C ARG A 192 17.20 14.56 -13.77
N PHE A 193 17.06 14.37 -12.46
CA PHE A 193 18.18 14.16 -11.54
C PHE A 193 18.50 12.69 -11.25
N ASN A 194 17.73 11.74 -11.81
CA ASN A 194 17.92 10.31 -11.52
C ASN A 194 19.31 9.79 -11.96
N LYS A 195 19.86 10.31 -13.07
CA LYS A 195 21.23 9.99 -13.51
C LYS A 195 22.28 10.44 -12.48
N ALA A 196 22.11 11.63 -11.91
CA ALA A 196 22.98 12.14 -10.85
C ALA A 196 22.84 11.31 -9.55
N ALA A 197 21.61 10.94 -9.17
CA ALA A 197 21.38 10.06 -8.02
C ALA A 197 22.09 8.71 -8.18
N LYS A 198 22.05 8.12 -9.38
CA LYS A 198 22.75 6.86 -9.69
C LYS A 198 24.27 7.01 -9.58
N LEU A 199 24.83 8.12 -10.06
CA LEU A 199 26.26 8.42 -9.91
C LEU A 199 26.69 8.52 -8.43
N MET A 200 25.80 9.01 -7.57
CA MET A 200 26.02 9.09 -6.13
C MET A 200 25.71 7.78 -5.38
N HIS A 201 25.41 6.69 -6.10
CA HIS A 201 24.95 5.42 -5.51
C HIS A 201 23.73 5.56 -4.59
N ILE A 202 22.87 6.56 -4.84
CA ILE A 202 21.60 6.73 -4.12
C ILE A 202 20.57 5.84 -4.81
N SER A 203 20.18 4.75 -4.15
CA SER A 203 19.12 3.87 -4.62
C SER A 203 17.74 4.49 -4.38
N SER A 204 16.93 4.55 -5.43
CA SER A 204 15.48 4.69 -5.27
C SER A 204 14.92 3.37 -4.74
N PHE A 205 14.17 3.41 -3.64
CA PHE A 205 13.46 2.25 -3.11
C PHE A 205 12.08 2.04 -3.75
N SER A 206 11.68 2.90 -4.70
CA SER A 206 10.41 2.70 -5.40
C SER A 206 10.55 1.60 -6.44
N SER A 207 9.60 0.68 -6.45
CA SER A 207 9.48 -0.39 -7.45
C SER A 207 8.99 0.11 -8.81
N LEU A 208 8.68 1.40 -8.95
CA LEU A 208 8.41 2.08 -10.22
C LEU A 208 9.68 2.33 -11.04
N ASN A 209 10.77 1.59 -10.79
CA ASN A 209 12.03 1.78 -11.48
C ASN A 209 11.87 1.53 -12.98
N VAL A 210 11.76 2.63 -13.72
CA VAL A 210 11.84 2.67 -15.18
C VAL A 210 13.32 2.61 -15.57
N GLU A 211 13.98 1.48 -15.28
CA GLU A 211 15.30 1.21 -15.85
C GLU A 211 15.12 1.00 -17.37
N GLY A 212 15.17 2.10 -18.11
CA GLY A 212 14.95 2.14 -19.55
C GLY A 212 14.38 3.46 -20.08
N PHE A 213 13.99 4.40 -19.21
CA PHE A 213 13.45 5.69 -19.66
C PHE A 213 14.52 6.75 -19.86
N GLU A 214 15.07 6.81 -21.06
CA GLU A 214 15.61 8.06 -21.60
C GLU A 214 14.39 8.92 -21.98
N MET A 215 14.06 9.94 -21.19
CA MET A 215 13.34 11.07 -21.77
C MET A 215 14.33 11.67 -22.76
N GLU A 216 14.03 11.58 -24.06
CA GLU A 216 14.67 12.48 -25.01
C GLU A 216 14.37 13.92 -24.55
N PRO A 217 15.38 14.80 -24.58
CA PRO A 217 15.28 16.15 -24.01
C PRO A 217 14.17 17.02 -24.64
N ASP A 218 13.54 16.59 -25.72
CA ASP A 218 12.53 17.34 -26.47
C ASP A 218 11.11 17.29 -25.84
N ASP A 219 10.84 16.41 -24.88
CA ASP A 219 9.54 16.35 -24.17
C ASP A 219 9.49 17.21 -22.89
N VAL A 220 10.58 17.93 -22.58
CA VAL A 220 10.56 18.97 -21.55
C VAL A 220 9.77 20.15 -22.13
N LEU A 221 8.53 20.31 -21.65
CA LEU A 221 7.70 21.52 -21.75
C LEU A 221 8.53 22.74 -22.15
N ASP A 222 8.20 23.33 -23.32
CA ASP A 222 8.72 24.60 -23.84
C ASP A 222 9.39 25.40 -22.73
N ALA A 223 10.72 25.29 -22.64
CA ALA A 223 11.46 26.23 -21.83
C ALA A 223 11.05 27.62 -22.35
N PRO A 224 10.68 28.57 -21.47
CA PRO A 224 10.37 29.91 -21.93
C PRO A 224 11.55 30.41 -22.79
N PRO A 225 11.29 31.15 -23.88
CA PRO A 225 12.28 31.44 -24.93
C PRO A 225 13.53 32.24 -24.51
N ASP A 226 13.80 32.44 -23.21
CA ASP A 226 14.77 33.42 -22.71
C ASP A 226 16.05 32.82 -22.07
N ILE A 227 16.35 31.52 -22.25
CA ILE A 227 17.66 31.01 -21.78
C ILE A 227 18.81 31.51 -22.68
N LEU A 228 18.54 31.77 -23.97
CA LEU A 228 19.51 32.37 -24.87
C LEU A 228 19.66 33.89 -24.66
N GLU A 229 18.60 34.61 -24.28
CA GLU A 229 18.70 36.04 -23.92
C GLU A 229 19.51 36.29 -22.65
N LEU A 230 19.47 35.36 -21.67
CA LEU A 230 20.29 35.46 -20.45
C LEU A 230 21.80 35.33 -20.73
N ALA A 231 22.20 34.66 -21.81
CA ALA A 231 23.61 34.55 -22.19
C ALA A 231 24.15 35.84 -22.84
N GLU A 232 23.30 36.61 -23.52
CA GLU A 232 23.67 37.92 -24.08
C GLU A 232 23.65 39.03 -23.01
N LEU A 233 22.77 38.92 -22.01
CA LEU A 233 22.71 39.84 -20.85
C LEU A 233 23.86 39.69 -19.86
N LEU A 234 24.54 38.54 -19.83
CA LEU A 234 25.72 38.28 -18.99
C LEU A 234 27.06 38.63 -19.66
N GLY A 235 27.02 39.52 -20.65
CA GLY A 235 28.15 40.32 -21.18
C GLY A 235 29.55 39.87 -20.78
N GLY A 236 30.22 39.16 -21.70
CA GLY A 236 31.67 39.16 -21.84
C GLY A 236 32.48 38.76 -20.61
N ILE A 237 32.56 37.47 -20.31
CA ILE A 237 33.67 36.94 -19.52
C ILE A 237 34.89 36.85 -20.46
N GLU A 238 35.76 37.85 -20.42
CA GLU A 238 37.09 37.75 -21.02
C GLU A 238 37.88 36.60 -20.36
N PRO A 239 38.67 35.83 -21.14
CA PRO A 239 39.48 34.76 -20.58
C PRO A 239 40.58 35.36 -19.69
N LEU A 240 40.64 34.88 -18.45
CA LEU A 240 41.73 35.09 -17.50
C LEU A 240 43.02 34.44 -18.03
N SER A 241 43.67 35.11 -18.97
CA SER A 241 45.04 34.83 -19.38
C SER A 241 45.88 36.07 -19.17
N ALA A 242 46.94 35.91 -18.37
CA ALA A 242 48.03 36.83 -18.07
C ALA A 242 47.82 37.80 -16.90
N LEU A 243 48.34 37.41 -15.74
CA LEU A 243 49.12 38.30 -14.88
C LEU A 243 50.47 37.63 -14.58
N PRO A 244 51.55 38.44 -14.43
CA PRO A 244 52.95 38.02 -14.47
C PRO A 244 53.43 37.22 -13.26
#